data_AF-A0A8T5LRI9-F1
#
_entry.id   AF-A0A8T5LRI9-F1
#
_cell.length_a   1.000
_cell.length_b   1.000
_cell.length_c   1.000
_cell.angle_alpha   90.00
_cell.angle_beta   90.00
_cell.angle_gamma   90.00
#
_symmetry.space_group_name_H-M   'P 1'
#
loop_
_entity.id
_entity.type
_entity.pdbx_description
1 polymer ?
#
loop_
_entity_poly.entity_id
_entity_poly.type
_entity_poly.pdbx_seq_one_letter_code
_entity_poly.pdbx_strand_id
1 'polypeptide(L)'
;MEKKWWYVVGGATVLVLIIATLLLVQPKKVPVNEWVSQQDNYTVVDVEKATGGRSYIDGSGLQQWKDENAYTAFASDGLYSGEYFNSEYEEEFLGITRMRVTDRMVPEDGIIEGIIVENFEGDQLYANIFIDSDWLSYVEGDINVAWGKDYQNFKAFNFTEVGFGIFYDKVLDDRDRFNEDFTLSSGGVMVGNFTQEQITNFETNGITLIRLS
;
A
#
# COMPACT_ATOMS: atom_id res chain seq x y z
N MET A 1 42.83 3.08 -46.32
CA MET A 1 41.46 2.61 -45.97
C MET A 1 41.21 2.80 -44.47
N GLU A 2 41.59 3.95 -43.88
CA GLU A 2 41.76 4.09 -42.42
C GLU A 2 40.78 5.06 -41.73
N LYS A 3 39.93 5.77 -42.49
CA LYS A 3 39.05 6.81 -41.92
C LYS A 3 37.78 6.30 -41.23
N LYS A 4 37.51 4.99 -41.21
CA LYS A 4 36.27 4.42 -40.64
C LYS A 4 36.35 4.14 -39.13
N TRP A 5 37.55 3.93 -38.57
CA TRP A 5 37.71 3.50 -37.19
C TRP A 5 37.35 4.60 -36.16
N TRP A 6 37.66 5.86 -36.47
CA TRP A 6 37.36 7.01 -35.60
C TRP A 6 35.85 7.24 -35.41
N TYR A 7 35.02 6.94 -36.41
CA TYR A 7 33.56 7.05 -36.29
C TYR A 7 32.97 5.96 -35.39
N VAL A 8 33.55 4.75 -35.42
CA VAL A 8 33.10 3.64 -34.57
C VAL A 8 33.45 3.91 -33.10
N VAL A 9 34.68 4.38 -32.84
CA VAL A 9 35.13 4.71 -31.47
C VAL A 9 34.40 5.94 -30.93
N GLY A 10 34.23 6.99 -31.74
CA GLY A 10 33.47 8.18 -31.36
C GLY A 10 32.00 7.87 -31.05
N GLY A 11 31.36 7.05 -31.88
CA GLY A 11 29.98 6.61 -31.67
C GLY A 11 29.79 5.78 -30.40
N ALA A 12 30.71 4.85 -30.11
CA ALA A 12 30.68 4.03 -28.90
C ALA A 12 30.82 4.89 -27.63
N THR A 13 31.73 5.86 -27.62
CA THR A 13 31.93 6.76 -26.46
C THR A 13 30.69 7.63 -26.20
N VAL A 14 30.06 8.16 -27.25
CA VAL A 14 28.82 8.94 -27.12
C VAL A 14 27.68 8.07 -26.58
N LEU A 15 27.54 6.83 -27.05
CA LEU A 15 26.52 5.91 -26.56
C LEU A 15 26.71 5.58 -25.07
N VAL A 16 27.95 5.32 -24.63
CA VAL A 16 28.28 5.07 -23.22
C VAL A 16 27.95 6.30 -22.36
N LEU A 17 28.26 7.50 -22.83
CA LEU A 17 27.90 8.74 -22.13
C LEU A 17 26.38 8.93 -22.04
N ILE A 18 25.62 8.64 -23.10
CA ILE A 18 24.16 8.71 -23.08
C ILE A 18 23.59 7.71 -22.06
N ILE A 19 24.06 6.45 -22.08
CA ILE A 19 23.61 5.41 -21.14
C ILE A 19 23.96 5.81 -19.70
N ALA A 20 25.18 6.27 -19.44
CA ALA A 20 25.59 6.73 -18.10
C ALA A 20 24.75 7.92 -17.63
N THR A 21 24.45 8.87 -18.52
CA THR A 21 23.58 10.00 -18.20
C THR A 21 22.15 9.54 -17.90
N LEU A 22 21.60 8.63 -18.71
CA LEU A 22 20.27 8.06 -18.48
C LEU A 22 20.19 7.29 -17.15
N LEU A 23 21.24 6.54 -16.79
CA LEU A 23 21.32 5.84 -15.50
C LEU A 23 21.42 6.80 -14.31
N LEU A 24 22.10 7.94 -14.46
CA LEU A 24 22.20 8.98 -13.42
C LEU A 24 20.92 9.81 -13.26
N VAL A 25 20.07 9.87 -14.28
CA VAL A 25 18.81 10.62 -14.28
C VAL A 25 17.63 9.77 -13.81
N GLN A 26 17.80 8.45 -13.62
CA GLN A 26 16.73 7.64 -13.05
C GLN A 26 16.39 8.13 -11.64
N PRO A 27 15.12 8.40 -11.32
CA PRO A 27 14.73 8.79 -9.98
C PRO A 27 15.16 7.68 -9.02
N LYS A 28 15.98 8.04 -8.03
CA LYS A 28 16.42 7.10 -7.01
C LYS A 28 15.18 6.60 -6.27
N LYS A 29 14.90 5.29 -6.37
CA LYS A 29 13.83 4.67 -5.57
C LYS A 29 14.16 4.86 -4.10
N VAL A 30 13.27 5.52 -3.38
CA VAL A 30 13.34 5.67 -1.92
C VAL A 30 13.06 4.27 -1.33
N PRO A 31 13.93 3.73 -0.48
CA PRO A 31 13.71 2.43 0.13
C PRO A 31 12.53 2.49 1.12
N VAL A 32 11.80 1.39 1.28
CA VAL A 32 10.55 1.33 2.06
C VAL A 32 10.73 1.76 3.51
N ASN A 33 11.88 1.46 4.12
CA ASN A 33 12.20 1.87 5.49
C ASN A 33 12.34 3.39 5.65
N GLU A 34 12.53 4.16 4.58
CA GLU A 34 12.51 5.64 4.62
C GLU A 34 11.08 6.21 4.50
N TRP A 35 10.09 5.38 4.15
CA TRP A 35 8.67 5.75 4.18
C TRP A 35 8.09 5.67 5.59
N VAL A 36 8.79 5.00 6.50
CA VAL A 36 8.37 4.79 7.88
C VAL A 36 9.28 5.61 8.79
N SER A 37 8.69 6.40 9.70
CA SER A 37 9.45 7.23 10.62
C SER A 37 8.95 7.09 12.06
N GLN A 38 9.87 6.83 12.97
CA GLN A 38 9.58 6.83 14.40
C GLN A 38 9.41 8.26 14.89
N GLN A 39 8.28 8.54 15.51
CA GLN A 39 8.03 9.71 16.35
C GLN A 39 7.98 9.26 17.82
N ASP A 40 7.99 10.22 18.76
CA ASP A 40 8.16 9.98 20.21
C ASP A 40 7.48 8.69 20.73
N ASN A 41 6.21 8.48 20.40
CA ASN A 41 5.40 7.36 20.88
C ASN A 41 4.62 6.62 19.78
N TYR A 42 4.88 6.90 18.51
CA TYR A 42 4.19 6.24 17.39
C TYR A 42 5.07 6.21 16.16
N THR A 43 4.79 5.27 15.26
CA THR A 43 5.42 5.14 13.96
C THR A 43 4.50 5.70 12.89
N VAL A 44 5.04 6.51 11.98
CA VAL A 44 4.28 7.15 10.89
C VAL A 44 4.68 6.55 9.55
N VAL A 45 3.68 6.14 8.77
CA VAL A 45 3.82 5.87 7.34
C VAL A 45 3.63 7.18 6.58
N ASP A 46 4.70 7.68 5.98
CA ASP A 46 4.70 8.89 5.17
C ASP A 46 4.14 8.57 3.77
N VAL A 47 2.83 8.73 3.62
CA VAL A 47 2.09 8.47 2.36
C VAL A 47 2.63 9.29 1.20
N GLU A 48 3.03 10.54 1.46
CA GLU A 48 3.60 11.40 0.43
C GLU A 48 4.94 10.86 -0.07
N LYS A 49 5.83 10.43 0.84
CA LYS A 49 7.09 9.77 0.44
C LYS A 49 6.87 8.43 -0.25
N ALA A 50 5.95 7.60 0.26
CA ALA A 50 5.65 6.29 -0.30
C ALA A 50 5.16 6.38 -1.76
N THR A 51 4.55 7.50 -2.13
CA THR A 51 4.00 7.75 -3.47
C THR A 51 4.86 8.69 -4.34
N GLY A 52 5.98 9.18 -3.80
CA GLY A 52 6.86 10.13 -4.48
C GLY A 52 6.23 11.52 -4.68
N GLY A 53 5.40 11.97 -3.74
CA GLY A 53 4.76 13.29 -3.75
C GLY A 53 3.41 13.35 -4.45
N ARG A 54 2.86 12.21 -4.87
CA ARG A 54 1.63 12.16 -5.69
C ARG A 54 0.38 11.84 -4.89
N SER A 55 0.52 11.44 -3.63
CA SER A 55 -0.62 11.13 -2.77
C SER A 55 -0.48 11.72 -1.38
N TYR A 56 -1.62 11.98 -0.75
CA TYR A 56 -1.73 12.44 0.62
C TYR A 56 -3.05 11.96 1.23
N ILE A 57 -3.10 11.88 2.57
CA ILE A 57 -4.34 11.66 3.30
C ILE A 57 -4.96 13.02 3.60
N ASP A 58 -6.23 13.21 3.23
CA ASP A 58 -6.94 14.46 3.53
C ASP A 58 -7.52 14.49 4.95
N GLY A 59 -8.15 15.61 5.34
CA GLY A 59 -8.75 15.76 6.66
C GLY A 59 -9.95 14.84 6.94
N SER A 60 -10.43 14.10 5.94
CA SER A 60 -11.48 13.08 6.08
C SER A 60 -10.94 11.65 6.12
N GLY A 61 -9.61 11.47 6.07
CA GLY A 61 -8.98 10.15 6.09
C GLY A 61 -8.92 9.45 4.73
N LEU A 62 -9.35 10.12 3.66
CA LEU A 62 -9.30 9.56 2.30
C LEU A 62 -7.91 9.75 1.72
N GLN A 63 -7.40 8.72 1.04
CA GLN A 63 -6.18 8.84 0.27
C GLN A 63 -6.49 9.53 -1.06
N GLN A 64 -6.01 10.76 -1.22
CA GLN A 64 -6.10 11.50 -2.48
C GLN A 64 -4.88 11.19 -3.33
N TRP A 65 -5.09 10.80 -4.59
CA TRP A 65 -4.04 10.64 -5.59
C TRP A 65 -4.17 11.72 -6.66
N LYS A 66 -3.06 12.40 -6.94
CA LYS A 66 -2.98 13.45 -7.95
C LYS A 66 -1.72 13.31 -8.78
N ASP A 67 -1.92 13.04 -10.06
CA ASP A 67 -0.90 13.13 -11.10
C ASP A 67 -1.45 13.89 -12.31
N GLU A 68 -0.61 14.23 -13.28
CA GLU A 68 -0.99 14.91 -14.51
C GLU A 68 -2.07 14.16 -15.31
N ASN A 69 -2.18 12.84 -15.09
CA ASN A 69 -3.04 11.94 -15.87
C ASN A 69 -4.23 11.35 -15.09
N ALA A 70 -4.26 11.47 -13.76
CA ALA A 70 -5.28 10.83 -12.93
C ALA A 70 -5.53 11.63 -11.65
N TYR A 71 -6.81 11.77 -11.32
CA TYR A 71 -7.28 12.26 -10.03
C TYR A 71 -8.26 11.26 -9.46
N THR A 72 -7.89 10.63 -8.35
CA THR A 72 -8.73 9.62 -7.72
C THR A 72 -8.60 9.70 -6.21
N ALA A 73 -9.64 9.24 -5.52
CA ALA A 73 -9.70 9.22 -4.07
C ALA A 73 -10.06 7.80 -3.64
N PHE A 74 -9.29 7.27 -2.71
CA PHE A 74 -9.51 5.94 -2.17
C PHE A 74 -10.11 6.05 -0.78
N ALA A 75 -11.16 5.27 -0.56
CA ALA A 75 -11.78 5.14 0.74
C ALA A 75 -11.19 3.94 1.46
N SER A 76 -10.80 4.18 2.70
CA SER A 76 -10.40 3.11 3.62
C SER A 76 -11.55 2.76 4.54
N ASP A 77 -11.73 1.48 4.81
CA ASP A 77 -12.65 0.97 5.82
C ASP A 77 -12.20 -0.40 6.34
N GLY A 78 -12.96 -1.02 7.24
CA GLY A 78 -12.60 -2.31 7.80
C GLY A 78 -13.76 -3.10 8.39
N LEU A 79 -13.43 -4.31 8.81
CA LEU A 79 -14.26 -5.15 9.65
C LEU A 79 -13.47 -5.53 10.90
N TYR A 80 -14.12 -5.52 12.06
CA TYR A 80 -13.57 -6.12 13.28
C TYR A 80 -14.53 -7.19 13.78
N SER A 81 -14.09 -8.44 13.79
CA SER A 81 -14.95 -9.60 14.10
C SER A 81 -16.25 -9.67 13.28
N GLY A 82 -16.26 -9.11 12.06
CA GLY A 82 -17.41 -9.02 11.17
C GLY A 82 -18.24 -7.73 11.26
N GLU A 83 -17.92 -6.82 12.18
CA GLU A 83 -18.59 -5.54 12.30
C GLU A 83 -17.88 -4.44 11.50
N TYR A 84 -18.63 -3.71 10.68
CA TYR A 84 -18.12 -2.67 9.79
C TYR A 84 -17.73 -1.38 10.52
N PHE A 85 -16.63 -0.78 10.09
CA PHE A 85 -16.21 0.55 10.52
C PHE A 85 -15.47 1.31 9.39
N ASN A 86 -15.52 2.66 9.42
CA ASN A 86 -14.86 3.50 8.41
C ASN A 86 -13.40 3.82 8.74
N SER A 87 -13.09 4.10 10.00
CA SER A 87 -11.73 4.52 10.39
C SER A 87 -11.34 3.95 11.73
N GLU A 88 -12.27 3.90 12.68
CA GLU A 88 -12.05 3.32 14.00
C GLU A 88 -13.22 2.43 14.38
N TYR A 89 -12.90 1.30 14.98
CA TYR A 89 -13.85 0.46 15.68
C TYR A 89 -13.68 0.65 17.19
N GLU A 90 -14.73 1.15 17.84
CA GLU A 90 -14.82 1.33 19.28
C GLU A 90 -15.86 0.36 19.86
N GLU A 91 -15.47 -0.40 20.89
CA GLU A 91 -16.43 -1.20 21.66
C GLU A 91 -17.33 -0.27 22.48
N GLU A 92 -18.56 -0.03 22.00
CA GLU A 92 -19.50 0.96 22.55
C GLU A 92 -19.68 0.86 24.07
N PHE A 93 -19.72 -0.36 24.62
CA PHE A 93 -19.93 -0.58 26.05
C PHE A 93 -18.72 -0.21 26.92
N LEU A 94 -17.51 -0.32 26.38
CA LEU A 94 -16.27 -0.09 27.12
C LEU A 94 -15.59 1.23 26.76
N GLY A 95 -15.94 1.83 25.62
CA GLY A 95 -15.26 3.01 25.06
C GLY A 95 -13.80 2.72 24.72
N ILE A 96 -13.49 1.49 24.29
CA ILE A 96 -12.14 1.03 23.95
C ILE A 96 -12.04 0.89 22.44
N THR A 97 -11.11 1.62 21.82
CA THR A 97 -10.72 1.40 20.43
C THR A 97 -10.00 0.05 20.31
N ARG A 98 -10.46 -0.81 19.41
CA ARG A 98 -9.81 -2.11 19.12
C ARG A 98 -9.05 -2.11 17.81
N MET A 99 -9.49 -1.29 16.87
CA MET A 99 -8.95 -1.28 15.53
C MET A 99 -9.05 0.09 14.91
N ARG A 100 -8.03 0.48 14.15
CA ARG A 100 -7.99 1.76 13.43
C ARG A 100 -7.31 1.60 12.06
N VAL A 101 -7.87 2.25 11.03
CA VAL A 101 -7.17 2.48 9.76
C VAL A 101 -6.46 3.83 9.83
N THR A 102 -5.14 3.82 9.88
CA THR A 102 -4.34 5.04 10.10
C THR A 102 -2.91 4.92 9.59
N ASP A 103 -2.33 6.06 9.22
CA ASP A 103 -0.91 6.22 8.91
C ASP A 103 -0.03 6.31 10.18
N ARG A 104 -0.62 6.36 11.37
CA ARG A 104 0.07 6.50 12.66
C ARG A 104 -0.20 5.30 13.54
N MET A 105 0.80 4.45 13.72
CA MET A 105 0.66 3.17 14.42
C MET A 105 1.47 3.16 15.71
N VAL A 106 0.93 2.58 16.78
CA VAL A 106 1.60 2.36 18.06
C VAL A 106 1.72 0.85 18.32
N PRO A 107 2.81 0.22 17.87
CA PRO A 107 3.01 -1.21 18.10
C PRO A 107 2.97 -1.57 19.59
N GLU A 108 2.34 -2.70 19.89
CA GLU A 108 2.20 -3.32 21.21
C GLU A 108 1.31 -2.54 22.20
N ASP A 109 0.39 -1.69 21.73
CA ASP A 109 -0.54 -0.94 22.57
C ASP A 109 -1.92 -1.61 22.74
N GLY A 110 -2.17 -2.71 22.00
CA GLY A 110 -3.43 -3.44 22.03
C GLY A 110 -4.50 -2.93 21.07
N ILE A 111 -4.18 -1.96 20.22
CA ILE A 111 -5.02 -1.51 19.10
C ILE A 111 -4.45 -2.11 17.82
N ILE A 112 -5.28 -2.75 17.01
CA ILE A 112 -4.87 -3.27 15.70
C ILE A 112 -4.90 -2.12 14.70
N GLU A 113 -3.74 -1.69 14.22
CA GLU A 113 -3.62 -0.56 13.31
C GLU A 113 -2.98 -0.94 11.97
N GLY A 114 -3.36 -0.24 10.91
CA GLY A 114 -2.78 -0.44 9.59
C GLY A 114 -3.29 0.54 8.55
N ILE A 115 -2.62 0.56 7.41
CA ILE A 115 -2.98 1.39 6.26
C ILE A 115 -2.59 0.68 4.96
N ILE A 116 -3.43 0.86 3.94
CA ILE A 116 -3.11 0.47 2.57
C ILE A 116 -2.92 1.76 1.77
N VAL A 117 -1.83 1.83 1.01
CA VAL A 117 -1.46 3.00 0.21
C VAL A 117 -1.26 2.59 -1.23
N GLU A 118 -2.08 3.14 -2.12
CA GLU A 118 -1.88 2.95 -3.57
C GLU A 118 -0.80 3.86 -4.14
N ASN A 119 0.00 3.29 -5.04
CA ASN A 119 1.10 3.97 -5.71
C ASN A 119 1.28 3.49 -7.15
N PHE A 120 1.39 4.42 -8.09
CA PHE A 120 1.81 4.13 -9.46
C PHE A 120 3.33 4.18 -9.60
N GLU A 121 3.99 3.04 -9.87
CA GLU A 121 5.40 3.02 -10.29
C GLU A 121 5.48 2.84 -11.81
N GLY A 122 5.57 3.95 -12.55
CA GLY A 122 5.45 3.90 -14.00
C GLY A 122 3.99 3.70 -14.42
N ASP A 123 3.71 2.67 -15.21
CA ASP A 123 2.37 2.28 -15.66
C ASP A 123 1.70 1.23 -14.76
N GLN A 124 2.42 0.74 -13.75
CA GLN A 124 1.99 -0.30 -12.83
C GLN A 124 1.45 0.30 -11.54
N LEU A 125 0.26 -0.15 -11.15
CA LEU A 125 -0.36 0.20 -9.89
C LEU A 125 0.03 -0.82 -8.83
N TYR A 126 0.48 -0.34 -7.69
CA TYR A 126 0.84 -1.15 -6.54
C TYR A 126 0.05 -0.72 -5.31
N ALA A 127 -0.35 -1.69 -4.50
CA ALA A 127 -0.83 -1.44 -3.16
C ALA A 127 0.25 -1.82 -2.14
N ASN A 128 0.60 -0.84 -1.31
CA ASN A 128 1.58 -0.92 -0.25
C ASN A 128 0.81 -1.07 1.05
N ILE A 129 0.98 -2.19 1.74
CA ILE A 129 0.17 -2.56 2.89
C ILE A 129 1.08 -2.50 4.11
N PHE A 130 0.67 -1.71 5.12
CA PHE A 130 1.38 -1.59 6.38
C PHE A 130 0.43 -1.99 7.51
N ILE A 131 0.93 -2.85 8.40
CA ILE A 131 0.21 -3.29 9.59
C ILE A 131 1.18 -3.30 10.77
N ASP A 132 0.70 -3.05 11.98
CA ASP A 132 1.53 -3.15 13.17
C ASP A 132 1.67 -4.60 13.69
N SER A 133 2.35 -4.75 14.82
CA SER A 133 2.58 -6.03 15.49
C SER A 133 1.38 -6.56 16.26
N ASP A 134 0.38 -5.72 16.54
CA ASP A 134 -0.83 -6.11 17.26
C ASP A 134 -1.68 -7.06 16.41
N TRP A 135 -1.59 -6.99 15.08
CA TRP A 135 -2.14 -8.02 14.18
C TRP A 135 -1.70 -9.43 14.54
N LEU A 136 -0.42 -9.64 14.86
CA LEU A 136 0.11 -10.97 15.21
C LEU A 136 -0.36 -11.45 16.58
N SER A 137 -0.78 -10.54 17.45
CA SER A 137 -1.13 -10.82 18.84
C SER A 137 -2.64 -11.00 19.04
N TYR A 138 -3.45 -10.26 18.27
CA TYR A 138 -4.88 -10.14 18.51
C TYR A 138 -5.76 -10.64 17.36
N VAL A 139 -5.21 -10.83 16.16
CA VAL A 139 -5.98 -11.36 15.03
C VAL A 139 -5.74 -12.87 14.92
N GLU A 140 -6.82 -13.64 15.05
CA GLU A 140 -6.75 -15.10 15.00
C GLU A 140 -6.68 -15.61 13.55
N GLY A 141 -5.76 -16.53 13.28
CA GLY A 141 -5.62 -17.21 11.98
C GLY A 141 -4.55 -16.61 11.07
N ASP A 142 -4.50 -17.10 9.83
CA ASP A 142 -3.54 -16.61 8.84
C ASP A 142 -4.00 -15.26 8.28
N ILE A 143 -3.08 -14.28 8.24
CA ILE A 143 -3.34 -12.99 7.60
C ILE A 143 -3.09 -13.11 6.10
N ASN A 144 -4.10 -12.75 5.31
CA ASN A 144 -4.09 -12.86 3.87
C ASN A 144 -4.37 -11.51 3.21
N VAL A 145 -3.98 -11.40 1.93
CA VAL A 145 -4.24 -10.27 1.07
C VAL A 145 -5.10 -10.73 -0.09
N ALA A 146 -6.21 -10.03 -0.34
CA ALA A 146 -7.05 -10.21 -1.52
C ALA A 146 -7.13 -8.91 -2.31
N TRP A 147 -7.07 -8.98 -3.63
CA TRP A 147 -7.09 -7.78 -4.47
C TRP A 147 -7.59 -8.02 -5.89
N GLY A 148 -7.88 -6.90 -6.57
CA GLY A 148 -8.39 -6.86 -7.93
C GLY A 148 -9.88 -6.55 -7.98
N LYS A 149 -10.42 -6.54 -9.20
CA LYS A 149 -11.80 -6.13 -9.49
C LYS A 149 -12.87 -6.89 -8.69
N ASP A 150 -12.68 -8.20 -8.54
CA ASP A 150 -13.59 -9.09 -7.84
C ASP A 150 -12.86 -9.85 -6.72
N TYR A 151 -11.76 -9.28 -6.20
CA TYR A 151 -10.86 -9.93 -5.22
C TYR A 151 -10.36 -11.31 -5.68
N GLN A 152 -10.18 -11.48 -6.98
CA GLN A 152 -9.82 -12.75 -7.60
C GLN A 152 -8.38 -13.18 -7.31
N ASN A 153 -7.52 -12.22 -6.93
CA ASN A 153 -6.14 -12.49 -6.56
C ASN A 153 -6.05 -12.64 -5.05
N PHE A 154 -5.24 -13.61 -4.59
CA PHE A 154 -5.15 -13.98 -3.18
C PHE A 154 -3.75 -14.49 -2.84
N LYS A 155 -3.20 -14.08 -1.69
CA LYS A 155 -1.96 -14.63 -1.13
C LYS A 155 -1.90 -14.44 0.39
N ALA A 156 -1.04 -15.22 1.05
CA ALA A 156 -0.67 -14.94 2.44
C ALA A 156 0.10 -13.61 2.55
N PHE A 157 -0.14 -12.88 3.63
CA PHE A 157 0.59 -11.65 3.94
C PHE A 157 2.05 -11.99 4.28
N ASN A 158 2.98 -11.23 3.71
CA ASN A 158 4.39 -11.34 3.99
C ASN A 158 4.81 -10.35 5.07
N PHE A 159 5.15 -10.84 6.26
CA PHE A 159 5.57 -10.03 7.40
C PHE A 159 7.03 -9.55 7.27
N THR A 160 7.29 -8.62 6.35
CA THR A 160 8.60 -7.96 6.25
C THR A 160 8.62 -6.73 7.15
N GLU A 161 9.39 -6.77 8.23
CA GLU A 161 9.52 -5.62 9.14
C GLU A 161 10.28 -4.46 8.49
N VAL A 162 9.71 -3.25 8.53
CA VAL A 162 10.26 -2.03 7.90
C VAL A 162 10.47 -0.88 8.88
N GLY A 163 9.96 -1.02 10.10
CA GLY A 163 10.14 -0.13 11.24
C GLY A 163 9.82 -0.91 12.52
N PHE A 164 10.08 -0.35 13.70
CA PHE A 164 9.81 -1.03 14.97
C PHE A 164 8.35 -1.48 15.02
N GLY A 165 8.12 -2.80 15.00
CA GLY A 165 6.79 -3.39 15.06
C GLY A 165 5.88 -3.09 13.85
N ILE A 166 6.41 -2.58 12.75
CA ILE A 166 5.64 -2.31 11.52
C ILE A 166 6.04 -3.28 10.43
N PHE A 167 5.07 -4.04 9.94
CA PHE A 167 5.21 -4.99 8.86
C PHE A 167 4.67 -4.44 7.55
N TYR A 168 5.28 -4.88 6.46
CA TYR A 168 5.00 -4.40 5.12
C TYR A 168 4.88 -5.54 4.12
N ASP A 169 3.88 -5.40 3.25
CA ASP A 169 3.71 -6.23 2.07
C ASP A 169 3.31 -5.35 0.87
N LYS A 170 3.57 -5.87 -0.33
CA LYS A 170 3.30 -5.16 -1.59
C LYS A 170 2.68 -6.11 -2.60
N VAL A 171 1.60 -5.66 -3.23
CA VAL A 171 0.97 -6.36 -4.35
C VAL A 171 0.94 -5.49 -5.59
N LEU A 172 1.15 -6.11 -6.75
CA LEU A 172 0.86 -5.52 -8.05
C LEU A 172 -0.65 -5.64 -8.26
N ASP A 173 -1.32 -4.51 -8.35
CA ASP A 173 -2.76 -4.45 -8.46
C ASP A 173 -3.23 -4.60 -9.90
N ASP A 174 -4.52 -4.91 -10.05
CA ASP A 174 -5.19 -5.08 -11.32
C ASP A 174 -5.66 -3.73 -11.87
N ARG A 175 -4.95 -3.22 -12.88
CA ARG A 175 -5.31 -1.98 -13.57
C ARG A 175 -6.74 -2.04 -14.17
N ASP A 176 -7.22 -3.22 -14.52
CA ASP A 176 -8.53 -3.40 -15.15
C ASP A 176 -9.70 -3.20 -14.17
N ARG A 177 -9.39 -3.03 -12.87
CA ARG A 177 -10.37 -2.66 -11.85
C ARG A 177 -10.77 -1.18 -11.91
N PHE A 178 -10.00 -0.36 -12.65
CA PHE A 178 -10.28 1.04 -12.90
C PHE A 178 -10.83 1.26 -14.30
N ASN A 179 -11.58 2.33 -14.48
CA ASN A 179 -11.84 2.86 -15.82
C ASN A 179 -10.60 3.58 -16.39
N GLU A 180 -10.63 3.91 -17.68
CA GLU A 180 -9.46 4.44 -18.40
C GLU A 180 -8.85 5.71 -17.78
N ASP A 181 -9.67 6.53 -17.11
CA ASP A 181 -9.27 7.79 -16.46
C ASP A 181 -9.12 7.68 -14.93
N PHE A 182 -9.22 6.48 -14.36
CA PHE A 182 -9.09 6.18 -12.93
C PHE A 182 -10.09 6.90 -12.01
N THR A 183 -11.16 7.47 -12.56
CA THR A 183 -12.21 8.15 -11.78
C THR A 183 -13.19 7.19 -11.11
N LEU A 184 -13.26 5.96 -11.60
CA LEU A 184 -14.10 4.89 -11.05
C LEU A 184 -13.28 3.61 -10.88
N SER A 185 -13.37 3.02 -9.69
CA SER A 185 -12.84 1.70 -9.38
C SER A 185 -13.98 0.71 -9.13
N SER A 186 -13.68 -0.57 -9.30
CA SER A 186 -14.47 -1.70 -8.81
C SER A 186 -13.52 -2.64 -8.09
N GLY A 187 -13.95 -3.26 -6.99
CA GLY A 187 -13.04 -4.05 -6.15
C GLY A 187 -12.15 -3.17 -5.28
N GLY A 188 -10.91 -3.62 -5.04
CA GLY A 188 -9.99 -2.95 -4.12
C GLY A 188 -8.89 -3.87 -3.63
N VAL A 189 -8.34 -3.55 -2.47
CA VAL A 189 -7.31 -4.33 -1.78
C VAL A 189 -7.74 -4.52 -0.33
N MET A 190 -7.66 -5.74 0.18
CA MET A 190 -7.98 -6.09 1.56
C MET A 190 -6.80 -6.83 2.20
N VAL A 191 -6.57 -6.61 3.50
CA VAL A 191 -5.69 -7.43 4.33
C VAL A 191 -6.41 -7.83 5.62
N GLY A 192 -6.39 -9.11 5.98
CA GLY A 192 -7.12 -9.61 7.13
C GLY A 192 -7.09 -11.13 7.32
N ASN A 193 -7.73 -11.62 8.39
CA ASN A 193 -7.86 -13.05 8.68
C ASN A 193 -9.04 -13.69 7.95
N PHE A 194 -8.99 -13.69 6.63
CA PHE A 194 -10.01 -14.29 5.80
C PHE A 194 -9.42 -15.34 4.88
N THR A 195 -10.25 -16.30 4.50
CA THR A 195 -9.98 -17.25 3.42
C THR A 195 -10.53 -16.72 2.10
N GLN A 196 -10.03 -17.26 0.99
CA GLN A 196 -10.56 -16.92 -0.34
C GLN A 196 -12.06 -17.28 -0.48
N GLU A 197 -12.50 -18.35 0.17
CA GLU A 197 -13.91 -18.78 0.17
C GLU A 197 -14.81 -17.75 0.86
N GLN A 198 -14.41 -17.25 2.03
CA GLN A 198 -15.17 -16.23 2.77
C GLN A 198 -15.34 -14.95 1.96
N ILE A 199 -14.30 -14.48 1.28
CA ILE A 199 -14.38 -13.29 0.42
C ILE A 199 -15.30 -13.54 -0.79
N THR A 200 -15.17 -14.70 -1.43
CA THR A 200 -16.00 -15.05 -2.60
C THR A 200 -17.49 -15.18 -2.25
N ASN A 201 -17.79 -15.69 -1.05
CA ASN A 201 -19.15 -15.90 -0.55
C ASN A 201 -19.71 -14.71 0.24
N PHE A 202 -18.94 -13.63 0.41
CA PHE A 202 -19.29 -12.48 1.25
C PHE A 202 -19.63 -12.84 2.70
N GLU A 203 -18.94 -13.84 3.26
CA GLU A 203 -19.06 -14.22 4.66
C GLU A 203 -18.16 -13.33 5.51
N THR A 204 -18.73 -12.58 6.46
CA THR A 204 -17.97 -11.61 7.27
C THR A 204 -17.76 -12.05 8.72
N ASN A 205 -18.44 -13.12 9.16
CA ASN A 205 -18.43 -13.53 10.57
C ASN A 205 -17.00 -13.83 11.07
N GLY A 206 -16.59 -13.15 12.14
CA GLY A 206 -15.28 -13.35 12.77
C GLY A 206 -14.10 -12.79 11.97
N ILE A 207 -14.35 -12.07 10.89
CA ILE A 207 -13.29 -11.47 10.07
C ILE A 207 -12.90 -10.11 10.62
N THR A 208 -11.60 -9.95 10.79
CA THR A 208 -10.90 -8.71 11.06
C THR A 208 -10.06 -8.35 9.85
N LEU A 209 -10.37 -7.22 9.20
CA LEU A 209 -9.67 -6.74 8.01
C LEU A 209 -9.66 -5.22 7.92
N ILE A 210 -8.72 -4.70 7.14
CA ILE A 210 -8.76 -3.35 6.57
C ILE A 210 -8.82 -3.47 5.05
N ARG A 211 -9.45 -2.47 4.42
CA ARG A 211 -9.66 -2.42 2.98
C ARG A 211 -9.45 -1.02 2.45
N LEU A 212 -9.00 -0.94 1.21
CA LEU A 212 -8.95 0.25 0.38
C LEU A 212 -9.73 -0.01 -0.92
N SER A 213 -10.63 0.89 -1.31
CA SER A 213 -11.46 0.79 -2.52
C SER A 213 -11.50 2.09 -3.33
#